data_AF-A0A1I2E497-F1
#
_entry.id   AF-A0A1I2E497-F1
#
_cell.length_a   1.000
_cell.length_b   1.000
_cell.length_c   1.000
_cell.angle_alpha   90.00
_cell.angle_beta   90.00
_cell.angle_gamma   90.00
#
_symmetry.space_group_name_H-M   'P 1'
#
loop_
_entity.id
_entity.type
_entity.pdbx_description
1 polymer ?
#
loop_
_entity_poly.entity_id
_entity_poly.type
_entity_poly.pdbx_seq_one_letter_code
_entity_poly.pdbx_strand_id
1 'polypeptide(L)'
;MQLYFFWSSISMAIFYLFYLLLLRRETFFLVNRIYLLSALSLSIVLPLIDFSVLMPLPKMELMFSSLPITGNGKLTIVDEKNYSWLSTIYYTGVLLTSIWLLIKLFGVKRQIKRAESGSAFSFWKTKVIDQDLSNFSAINAHEDIHVTQLHTLDILLIEVIGIFFWFNPLIYSYSRSLKLIHEYQADDHAASFAESKRQYAMMLFLQNFKAGPILTNSFNSPFLLEARIKMLQRKKSSSYQILKYILVMPLMVLLITLCSFRSGYLNGGGTNIIDKAATFQGGFSAFSEYLLKNTRNDSKTNGRVVVSFIVDIEGKIDDARIDSSLNETCDNEALRVIKLSPKWIPALKNGKKIRSAYQIGLNFKSDNQ
;
A
#
# COMPACT_ATOMS: atom_id res chain seq x y z
N MET A 1 -10.64 1.69 -4.78
CA MET A 1 -9.63 1.01 -5.63
C MET A 1 -8.27 1.72 -5.61
N GLN A 2 -8.19 3.02 -5.96
CA GLN A 2 -6.91 3.75 -6.02
C GLN A 2 -6.12 3.75 -4.69
N LEU A 3 -6.80 4.01 -3.57
CA LEU A 3 -6.17 4.02 -2.25
C LEU A 3 -5.59 2.64 -1.86
N TYR A 4 -6.24 1.56 -2.30
CA TYR A 4 -5.72 0.20 -2.08
C TYR A 4 -4.37 -0.01 -2.78
N PHE A 5 -4.28 0.33 -4.07
CA PHE A 5 -3.03 0.23 -4.84
C PHE A 5 -1.92 1.11 -4.27
N PHE A 6 -2.26 2.30 -3.77
CA PHE A 6 -1.31 3.19 -3.12
C PHE A 6 -0.69 2.55 -1.88
N TRP A 7 -1.51 2.09 -0.93
CA TRP A 7 -1.01 1.46 0.30
C TRP A 7 -0.28 0.15 0.03
N SER A 8 -0.76 -0.66 -0.92
CA SER A 8 -0.07 -1.89 -1.31
C SER A 8 1.32 -1.60 -1.89
N SER A 9 1.43 -0.55 -2.71
CA SER A 9 2.71 -0.12 -3.28
C SER A 9 3.67 0.42 -2.23
N ILE A 10 3.18 1.14 -1.22
CA ILE A 10 4.00 1.61 -0.08
C ILE A 10 4.52 0.42 0.73
N SER A 11 3.65 -0.52 1.11
CA SER A 11 4.06 -1.72 1.84
C SER A 11 5.12 -2.51 1.06
N MET A 12 4.90 -2.65 -0.26
CA MET A 12 5.83 -3.32 -1.16
C MET A 12 7.19 -2.61 -1.22
N ALA A 13 7.20 -1.28 -1.26
CA ALA A 13 8.43 -0.49 -1.27
C ALA A 13 9.24 -0.68 0.03
N ILE A 14 8.55 -0.61 1.17
CA ILE A 14 9.16 -0.73 2.50
C ILE A 14 9.79 -2.12 2.69
N PHE A 15 9.06 -3.20 2.37
CA PHE A 15 9.63 -4.55 2.46
C PHE A 15 10.79 -4.76 1.49
N TYR A 16 10.71 -4.22 0.27
CA TYR A 16 11.78 -4.37 -0.70
C TYR A 16 13.03 -3.60 -0.27
N LEU A 17 12.87 -2.40 0.27
CA LEU A 17 13.97 -1.61 0.81
C LEU A 17 14.67 -2.34 1.96
N PHE A 18 13.90 -2.95 2.87
CA PHE A 18 14.45 -3.79 3.94
C PHE A 18 15.31 -4.93 3.37
N TYR A 19 14.83 -5.61 2.32
CA TYR A 19 15.62 -6.64 1.63
C TYR A 19 16.91 -6.06 1.04
N LEU A 20 16.84 -4.94 0.30
CA LEU A 20 18.00 -4.34 -0.34
C LEU A 20 19.09 -3.95 0.66
N LEU A 21 18.70 -3.39 1.81
CA LEU A 21 19.63 -2.86 2.80
C LEU A 21 20.23 -3.96 3.68
N LEU A 22 19.43 -4.92 4.13
CA LEU A 22 19.83 -5.86 5.19
C LEU A 22 20.04 -7.29 4.68
N LEU A 23 19.20 -7.77 3.77
CA LEU A 23 19.10 -9.22 3.46
C LEU A 23 19.77 -9.64 2.15
N ARG A 24 19.81 -8.75 1.15
CA ARG A 24 20.33 -9.04 -0.21
C ARG A 24 21.75 -9.60 -0.23
N ARG A 25 22.55 -9.26 0.78
CA ARG A 25 23.96 -9.64 0.91
C ARG A 25 24.16 -10.97 1.66
N GLU A 26 23.10 -11.53 2.24
CA GLU A 26 23.17 -12.74 3.04
C GLU A 26 23.14 -14.01 2.17
N THR A 27 23.90 -15.03 2.56
CA THR A 27 24.00 -16.30 1.81
C THR A 27 22.90 -17.30 2.18
N PHE A 28 21.90 -16.88 2.97
CA PHE A 28 20.74 -17.70 3.32
C PHE A 28 19.70 -17.64 2.20
N PHE A 29 20.03 -18.21 1.04
CA PHE A 29 19.25 -18.05 -0.19
C PHE A 29 17.80 -18.51 -0.06
N LEU A 30 17.56 -19.64 0.62
CA LEU A 30 16.20 -20.14 0.86
C LEU A 30 15.37 -19.16 1.69
N VAL A 31 15.96 -18.60 2.76
CA VAL A 31 15.26 -17.65 3.64
C VAL A 31 15.00 -16.34 2.90
N ASN A 32 15.95 -15.87 2.08
CA ASN A 32 15.77 -14.72 1.20
C ASN A 32 14.65 -14.92 0.16
N ARG A 33 14.57 -16.11 -0.43
CA ARG A 33 13.49 -16.51 -1.35
C ARG A 33 12.13 -16.44 -0.66
N ILE A 34 12.01 -17.11 0.50
CA ILE A 34 10.77 -17.12 1.30
C ILE A 34 10.39 -15.69 1.68
N TYR A 35 11.34 -14.88 2.17
CA TYR A 35 11.11 -13.50 2.54
C TYR A 35 10.54 -12.68 1.38
N LEU A 36 11.15 -12.72 0.18
CA LEU A 36 10.67 -11.92 -0.94
C LEU A 36 9.25 -12.32 -1.36
N LEU A 37 8.95 -13.62 -1.39
CA LEU A 37 7.62 -14.14 -1.73
C LEU A 37 6.58 -13.76 -0.66
N SER A 38 6.91 -13.91 0.62
CA SER A 38 6.01 -13.55 1.72
C SER A 38 5.81 -12.05 1.79
N ALA A 39 6.86 -11.24 1.62
CA ALA A 39 6.79 -9.79 1.61
C ALA A 39 5.88 -9.27 0.50
N LEU A 40 6.01 -9.83 -0.72
CA LEU A 40 5.15 -9.50 -1.85
C LEU A 40 3.68 -9.87 -1.59
N SER A 41 3.45 -11.05 -1.02
CA SER A 41 2.09 -11.51 -0.70
C SER A 41 1.46 -10.65 0.41
N LEU A 42 2.23 -10.37 1.47
CA LEU A 42 1.81 -9.53 2.59
C LEU A 42 1.55 -8.09 2.17
N SER A 43 2.32 -7.50 1.25
CA SER A 43 2.04 -6.12 0.79
C SER A 43 0.70 -6.00 0.06
N ILE A 44 0.16 -7.09 -0.48
CA ILE A 44 -1.14 -7.14 -1.16
C ILE A 44 -2.27 -7.40 -0.14
N VAL A 45 -2.00 -8.25 0.85
CA VAL A 45 -2.98 -8.66 1.87
C VAL A 45 -3.15 -7.60 2.96
N LEU A 46 -2.07 -6.96 3.42
CA LEU A 46 -2.11 -6.00 4.53
C LEU A 46 -3.13 -4.87 4.33
N PRO A 47 -3.22 -4.22 3.15
CA PRO A 47 -4.21 -3.16 2.93
C PRO A 47 -5.67 -3.67 2.82
N LEU A 48 -5.92 -4.98 2.80
CA LEU A 48 -7.28 -5.55 2.81
C LEU A 48 -7.82 -5.73 4.23
N ILE A 49 -6.95 -5.80 5.23
CA ILE A 49 -7.33 -6.05 6.62
C ILE A 49 -7.69 -4.72 7.29
N ASP A 50 -8.91 -4.63 7.83
CA ASP A 50 -9.34 -3.47 8.62
C ASP A 50 -8.90 -3.63 10.08
N PHE A 51 -7.78 -2.99 10.41
CA PHE A 51 -7.22 -3.00 11.76
C PHE A 51 -7.88 -1.97 12.70
N SER A 52 -8.90 -1.23 12.25
CA SER A 52 -9.60 -0.23 13.08
C SER A 52 -10.29 -0.83 14.32
N VAL A 53 -10.48 -2.15 14.37
CA VAL A 53 -10.99 -2.90 15.53
C VAL A 53 -9.96 -3.01 16.66
N LEU A 54 -8.66 -3.07 16.35
CA LEU A 54 -7.59 -3.33 17.31
C LEU A 54 -7.07 -2.08 18.02
N MET A 55 -7.17 -0.91 17.39
CA MET A 55 -6.86 0.39 17.98
C MET A 55 -7.93 1.41 17.58
N PRO A 56 -9.04 1.54 18.34
CA PRO A 56 -10.00 2.60 18.12
C PRO A 56 -9.35 3.93 18.51
N LEU A 57 -8.69 4.58 17.55
CA LEU A 57 -8.36 5.99 17.69
C LEU A 57 -9.68 6.77 17.89
N PRO A 58 -9.72 7.81 18.74
CA PRO A 58 -10.89 8.65 18.89
C PRO A 58 -11.24 9.24 17.52
N LYS A 59 -12.32 8.77 16.91
CA LYS A 59 -12.83 9.30 15.65
C LYS A 59 -13.34 10.71 15.93
N MET A 60 -12.67 11.73 15.39
CA MET A 60 -13.15 13.10 15.41
C MET A 60 -14.04 13.30 14.18
N GLU A 61 -15.36 13.14 14.36
CA GLU A 61 -16.35 13.43 13.31
C GLU A 61 -16.61 14.93 13.27
N LEU A 62 -16.06 15.61 12.26
CA LEU A 62 -16.31 17.02 11.97
C LEU A 62 -17.61 17.12 11.16
N MET A 63 -18.69 17.59 11.79
CA MET A 63 -19.97 17.77 11.12
C MET A 63 -20.05 19.20 10.60
N PHE A 64 -19.85 19.38 9.28
CA PHE A 64 -20.16 20.64 8.62
C PHE A 64 -21.67 20.72 8.41
N SER A 65 -22.40 21.48 9.23
CA SER A 65 -23.76 21.87 8.87
C SER A 65 -23.69 23.05 7.90
N SER A 66 -23.66 22.79 6.59
CA SER A 66 -24.12 23.80 5.65
C SER A 66 -25.64 23.87 5.78
N LEU A 67 -26.17 24.97 6.30
CA LEU A 67 -27.59 25.25 6.23
C LEU A 67 -27.97 25.41 4.75
N PRO A 68 -28.85 24.58 4.17
CA PRO A 68 -29.47 24.94 2.91
C PRO A 68 -30.52 26.03 3.21
N ILE A 69 -30.23 27.26 2.78
CA ILE A 69 -31.26 28.29 2.66
C ILE A 69 -32.06 27.95 1.40
N THR A 70 -33.27 27.44 1.62
CA THR A 70 -34.47 27.43 0.75
C THR A 70 -34.29 27.25 -0.76
N GLY A 71 -34.88 26.17 -1.25
CA GLY A 71 -35.40 26.07 -2.61
C GLY A 71 -36.05 24.72 -2.79
N ASN A 72 -37.33 24.69 -3.18
CA ASN A 72 -38.06 23.47 -3.56
C ASN A 72 -37.49 22.87 -4.87
N GLY A 73 -36.21 22.48 -4.85
CA GLY A 73 -35.59 21.69 -5.90
C GLY A 73 -35.68 20.23 -5.49
N LYS A 74 -36.49 19.45 -6.21
CA LYS A 74 -36.39 17.98 -6.18
C LYS A 74 -34.91 17.63 -6.38
N LEU A 75 -34.30 16.96 -5.40
CA LEU A 75 -32.99 16.35 -5.55
C LEU A 75 -33.09 15.26 -6.62
N THR A 76 -32.86 15.63 -7.87
CA THR A 76 -32.46 14.65 -8.88
C THR A 76 -31.03 14.27 -8.53
N ILE A 77 -30.86 13.08 -7.96
CA ILE A 77 -29.57 12.39 -7.96
C ILE A 77 -29.25 12.16 -9.43
N VAL A 78 -28.50 13.08 -10.04
CA VAL A 78 -27.82 12.81 -11.29
C VAL A 78 -26.80 11.76 -10.91
N ASP A 79 -27.12 10.49 -11.17
CA ASP A 79 -26.15 9.41 -11.14
C ASP A 79 -25.24 9.62 -12.35
N GLU A 80 -24.35 10.60 -12.21
CA GLU A 80 -23.32 10.89 -13.18
C GLU A 80 -22.44 9.65 -13.17
N LYS A 81 -22.63 8.75 -14.16
CA LYS A 81 -21.70 7.65 -14.43
C LYS A 81 -20.36 8.29 -14.79
N ASN A 82 -19.61 8.61 -13.75
CA ASN A 82 -18.32 9.24 -13.81
C ASN A 82 -17.34 8.13 -14.23
N TYR A 83 -17.32 7.86 -15.54
CA TYR A 83 -16.34 6.98 -16.16
C TYR A 83 -14.97 7.60 -15.93
N SER A 84 -14.32 7.23 -14.83
CA SER A 84 -12.96 7.64 -14.56
C SER A 84 -12.09 7.02 -15.65
N TRP A 85 -11.64 7.83 -16.61
CA TRP A 85 -10.69 7.47 -17.66
C TRP A 85 -9.51 6.65 -17.12
N LEU A 86 -9.11 6.89 -15.86
CA LEU A 86 -8.08 6.14 -15.16
C LEU A 86 -8.42 4.66 -14.97
N SER A 87 -9.68 4.32 -14.69
CA SER A 87 -10.14 2.92 -14.61
C SER A 87 -10.06 2.22 -15.97
N THR A 88 -10.37 2.95 -17.06
CA THR A 88 -10.29 2.42 -18.43
C THR A 88 -8.83 2.12 -18.80
N ILE A 89 -7.91 3.04 -18.49
CA ILE A 89 -6.46 2.83 -18.69
C ILE A 89 -5.99 1.62 -17.87
N TYR A 90 -6.40 1.53 -16.60
CA TYR A 90 -6.02 0.43 -15.72
C TYR A 90 -6.42 -0.94 -16.30
N TYR A 91 -7.69 -1.13 -16.65
CA TYR A 91 -8.18 -2.41 -17.19
C TYR A 91 -7.58 -2.73 -18.57
N THR A 92 -7.31 -1.71 -19.39
CA THR A 92 -6.60 -1.89 -20.66
C THR A 92 -5.18 -2.43 -20.42
N GLY A 93 -4.44 -1.87 -19.45
CA GLY A 93 -3.12 -2.37 -19.10
C GLY A 93 -3.14 -3.81 -18.55
N VAL A 94 -4.13 -4.15 -17.73
CA VAL A 94 -4.37 -5.52 -17.24
C VAL A 94 -4.61 -6.48 -18.41
N LEU A 95 -5.44 -6.10 -19.39
CA LEU A 95 -5.70 -6.92 -20.57
C LEU A 95 -4.44 -7.14 -21.40
N LEU A 96 -3.69 -6.07 -21.72
CA LEU A 96 -2.48 -6.14 -22.53
C LEU A 96 -1.40 -7.01 -21.87
N THR A 97 -1.16 -6.84 -20.58
CA THR A 97 -0.17 -7.65 -19.84
C THR A 97 -0.60 -9.11 -19.68
N SER A 98 -1.90 -9.38 -19.56
CA SER A 98 -2.44 -10.75 -19.57
C SER A 98 -2.19 -11.44 -20.91
N ILE A 99 -2.49 -10.75 -22.02
CA ILE A 99 -2.21 -11.27 -23.38
C ILE A 99 -0.71 -11.51 -23.54
N TRP A 100 0.12 -10.57 -23.08
CA TRP A 100 1.58 -10.70 -23.14
C TRP A 100 2.10 -11.92 -22.37
N LEU A 101 1.54 -12.21 -21.18
CA LEU A 101 1.88 -13.41 -20.41
C LEU A 101 1.51 -14.69 -21.18
N LEU A 102 0.34 -14.73 -21.82
CA LEU A 102 -0.07 -15.87 -22.65
C LEU A 102 0.88 -16.09 -23.84
N ILE A 103 1.32 -15.01 -24.51
CA ILE A 103 2.30 -15.09 -25.60
C ILE A 103 3.63 -15.66 -25.09
N LYS A 104 4.14 -15.20 -23.92
CA LYS A 104 5.35 -15.75 -23.30
C LYS A 104 5.21 -17.26 -23.04
N LEU A 105 4.10 -17.69 -22.43
CA LEU A 105 3.86 -19.11 -22.12
C LEU A 105 3.79 -19.97 -23.38
N PHE A 106 3.16 -19.47 -24.45
CA PHE A 106 3.13 -20.15 -25.74
C PHE A 106 4.52 -20.23 -26.38
N GLY A 107 5.30 -19.15 -26.29
CA GLY A 107 6.68 -19.09 -26.75
C GLY A 107 7.57 -20.14 -26.08
N VAL A 108 7.47 -20.28 -24.76
CA VAL A 108 8.19 -21.31 -24.00
C VAL A 108 7.77 -22.71 -24.43
N LYS A 109 6.46 -22.98 -24.57
CA LYS A 109 5.97 -24.27 -25.07
C LYS A 109 6.52 -24.62 -26.46
N ARG A 110 6.68 -23.62 -27.32
CA ARG A 110 7.29 -23.78 -28.66
C ARG A 110 8.79 -24.06 -28.59
N GLN A 111 9.52 -23.40 -27.68
CA GLN A 111 10.95 -23.63 -27.46
C GLN A 111 11.24 -25.02 -26.92
N ILE A 112 10.46 -25.50 -25.94
CA ILE A 112 10.60 -26.86 -25.39
C ILE A 112 10.46 -27.92 -26.49
N LYS A 113 9.54 -27.71 -27.46
CA LYS A 113 9.33 -28.63 -28.59
C LYS A 113 10.43 -28.57 -29.66
N ARG A 114 11.23 -27.51 -29.70
CA ARG A 114 12.23 -27.23 -30.74
C ARG A 114 13.64 -27.12 -30.16
N ALA A 115 13.91 -27.82 -29.05
CA ALA A 115 15.20 -27.74 -28.38
C ALA A 115 16.34 -28.03 -29.37
N GLU A 116 17.20 -27.05 -29.61
CA GLU A 116 18.37 -27.16 -30.49
C GLU A 116 19.55 -27.77 -29.70
N SER A 117 20.40 -28.52 -30.41
CA SER A 117 21.67 -29.04 -29.90
C SER A 117 22.52 -27.88 -29.32
N GLY A 118 23.03 -28.06 -28.11
CA GLY A 118 23.84 -27.09 -27.37
C GLY A 118 23.09 -26.27 -26.31
N SER A 119 21.78 -26.47 -26.15
CA SER A 119 20.98 -25.74 -25.16
C SER A 119 20.76 -26.53 -23.87
N ALA A 120 20.87 -25.84 -22.72
CA ALA A 120 20.44 -26.34 -21.41
C ALA A 120 19.34 -25.41 -20.90
N PHE A 121 18.15 -25.95 -20.66
CA PHE A 121 17.06 -25.20 -20.05
C PHE A 121 16.15 -26.09 -19.21
N SER A 122 15.68 -25.53 -18.10
CA SER A 122 14.67 -26.13 -17.22
C SER A 122 13.40 -25.30 -17.21
N PHE A 123 12.27 -25.96 -17.45
CA PHE A 123 10.95 -25.35 -17.33
C PHE A 123 10.00 -26.32 -16.64
N TRP A 124 9.42 -25.88 -15.52
CA TRP A 124 8.50 -26.67 -14.70
C TRP A 124 9.11 -27.98 -14.19
N LYS A 125 8.70 -29.12 -14.73
CA LYS A 125 9.21 -30.47 -14.40
C LYS A 125 10.09 -31.07 -15.50
N THR A 126 10.33 -30.30 -16.56
CA THR A 126 11.07 -30.73 -17.75
C THR A 126 12.41 -30.02 -17.80
N LYS A 127 13.48 -30.78 -17.99
CA LYS A 127 14.80 -30.26 -18.32
C LYS A 127 15.23 -30.83 -19.67
N VAL A 128 15.87 -30.00 -20.49
CA VAL A 128 16.52 -30.42 -21.72
C VAL A 128 17.97 -30.00 -21.60
N ILE A 129 18.89 -30.96 -21.72
CA ILE A 129 20.33 -30.73 -21.62
C ILE A 129 20.98 -31.50 -22.76
N ASP A 130 21.79 -30.80 -23.54
CA ASP A 130 22.65 -31.46 -24.52
C ASP A 130 23.76 -32.27 -23.83
N GLN A 131 23.92 -33.53 -24.25
CA GLN A 131 24.87 -34.47 -23.67
C GLN A 131 26.31 -34.16 -24.07
N ASP A 132 26.53 -33.37 -25.13
CA ASP A 132 27.85 -33.03 -25.67
C ASP A 132 28.53 -31.82 -24.97
N LEU A 133 27.97 -31.34 -23.86
CA LEU A 133 28.49 -30.17 -23.14
C LEU A 133 29.68 -30.53 -22.23
N SER A 134 30.80 -29.82 -22.40
CA SER A 134 31.92 -29.84 -21.44
C SER A 134 31.43 -29.38 -20.05
N ASN A 135 31.66 -30.19 -19.01
CA ASN A 135 31.16 -30.01 -17.63
C ASN A 135 29.66 -30.30 -17.43
N PHE A 136 29.14 -31.31 -18.15
CA PHE A 136 27.76 -31.81 -18.00
C PHE A 136 27.33 -32.02 -16.54
N SER A 137 28.19 -32.53 -15.66
CA SER A 137 27.85 -32.79 -14.24
C SER A 137 27.40 -31.53 -13.48
N ALA A 138 28.16 -30.43 -13.61
CA ALA A 138 27.86 -29.17 -12.94
C ALA A 138 26.65 -28.46 -13.57
N ILE A 139 26.52 -28.52 -14.90
CA ILE A 139 25.36 -27.96 -15.61
C ILE A 139 24.10 -28.74 -15.24
N ASN A 140 24.15 -30.07 -15.22
CA ASN A 140 23.02 -30.90 -14.84
C ASN A 140 22.61 -30.66 -13.38
N ALA A 141 23.57 -30.56 -12.45
CA ALA A 141 23.28 -30.23 -11.06
C ALA A 141 22.65 -28.83 -10.90
N HIS A 142 23.04 -27.86 -11.73
CA HIS A 142 22.42 -26.53 -11.77
C HIS A 142 20.96 -26.61 -12.22
N GLU A 143 20.71 -27.24 -13.37
CA GLU A 143 19.36 -27.41 -13.93
C GLU A 143 18.43 -28.22 -13.01
N ASP A 144 18.96 -29.23 -12.31
CA ASP A 144 18.21 -30.05 -11.35
C ASP A 144 17.63 -29.20 -10.21
N ILE A 145 18.33 -28.16 -9.75
CA ILE A 145 17.80 -27.26 -8.72
C ILE A 145 16.60 -26.46 -9.23
N HIS A 146 16.61 -25.99 -10.47
CA HIS A 146 15.46 -25.24 -11.03
C HIS A 146 14.18 -26.08 -11.08
N VAL A 147 14.32 -27.36 -11.42
CA VAL A 147 13.20 -28.31 -11.45
C VAL A 147 12.76 -28.71 -10.04
N THR A 148 13.69 -29.16 -9.19
CA THR A 148 13.36 -29.68 -7.86
C THR A 148 12.81 -28.62 -6.92
N GLN A 149 13.29 -27.38 -7.03
CA GLN A 149 12.81 -26.25 -6.22
C GLN A 149 11.65 -25.48 -6.86
N LEU A 150 11.15 -25.93 -8.01
CA LEU A 150 9.99 -25.37 -8.73
C LEU A 150 10.11 -23.86 -8.99
N HIS A 151 11.30 -23.39 -9.39
CA HIS A 151 11.57 -21.96 -9.62
C HIS A 151 10.64 -21.31 -10.66
N THR A 152 10.10 -22.10 -11.61
CA THR A 152 9.10 -21.60 -12.56
C THR A 152 7.81 -21.10 -11.90
N LEU A 153 7.37 -21.73 -10.80
CA LEU A 153 6.15 -21.34 -10.09
C LEU A 153 6.27 -19.95 -9.46
N ASP A 154 7.42 -19.66 -8.88
CA ASP A 154 7.75 -18.35 -8.31
C ASP A 154 7.68 -17.22 -9.36
N ILE A 155 8.26 -17.46 -10.54
CA ILE A 155 8.25 -16.47 -11.63
C ILE A 155 6.82 -16.28 -12.15
N LEU A 156 6.05 -17.35 -12.29
CA LEU A 156 4.65 -17.26 -12.69
C LEU A 156 3.82 -16.48 -11.67
N LEU A 157 4.02 -16.73 -10.36
CA LEU A 157 3.35 -16.00 -9.29
C LEU A 157 3.61 -14.49 -9.40
N ILE A 158 4.88 -14.08 -9.57
CA ILE A 158 5.22 -12.66 -9.71
C ILE A 158 4.63 -12.06 -10.99
N GLU A 159 4.65 -12.77 -12.12
CA GLU A 159 4.06 -12.28 -13.37
C GLU A 159 2.53 -12.14 -13.25
N VAL A 160 1.85 -13.05 -12.56
CA VAL A 160 0.41 -12.94 -12.27
C VAL A 160 0.10 -11.73 -11.39
N ILE A 161 0.85 -11.53 -10.31
CA ILE A 161 0.72 -10.33 -9.48
C ILE A 161 1.04 -9.07 -10.31
N GLY A 162 2.05 -9.17 -11.18
CA GLY A 162 2.48 -8.11 -12.07
C GLY A 162 1.45 -7.68 -13.10
N ILE A 163 0.49 -8.53 -13.48
CA ILE A 163 -0.65 -8.12 -14.30
C ILE A 163 -1.48 -7.06 -13.56
N PHE A 164 -1.79 -7.30 -12.29
CA PHE A 164 -2.60 -6.36 -11.49
C PHE A 164 -1.84 -5.09 -11.11
N PHE A 165 -0.51 -5.19 -11.00
CA PHE A 165 0.40 -4.11 -10.62
C PHE A 165 1.34 -3.71 -11.77
N TRP A 166 0.88 -3.78 -13.02
CA TRP A 166 1.72 -3.61 -14.22
C TRP A 166 2.47 -2.27 -14.27
N PHE A 167 1.86 -1.23 -13.70
CA PHE A 167 2.44 0.11 -13.62
C PHE A 167 3.48 0.25 -12.49
N ASN A 168 3.56 -0.70 -11.55
CA ASN A 168 4.43 -0.59 -10.39
C ASN A 168 5.84 -1.14 -10.67
N PRO A 169 6.89 -0.29 -10.67
CA PRO A 169 8.26 -0.71 -10.96
C PRO A 169 8.84 -1.72 -9.95
N LEU A 170 8.28 -1.78 -8.74
CA LEU A 170 8.74 -2.68 -7.69
C LEU A 170 8.51 -4.14 -8.08
N ILE A 171 7.44 -4.47 -8.80
CA ILE A 171 7.16 -5.84 -9.27
C ILE A 171 8.34 -6.39 -10.08
N TYR A 172 8.84 -5.59 -11.02
CA TYR A 172 9.98 -5.98 -11.85
C TYR A 172 11.27 -6.08 -11.03
N SER A 173 11.38 -5.29 -9.94
CA SER A 173 12.53 -5.34 -9.03
C SER A 173 12.51 -6.60 -8.15
N TYR A 174 11.33 -7.00 -7.65
CA TYR A 174 11.11 -8.31 -7.02
C TYR A 174 11.41 -9.45 -7.98
N SER A 175 10.91 -9.39 -9.21
CA SER A 175 11.17 -10.40 -10.25
C SER A 175 12.67 -10.59 -10.50
N ARG A 176 13.42 -9.49 -10.69
CA ARG A 176 14.88 -9.52 -10.88
C ARG A 176 15.60 -10.10 -9.65
N SER A 177 15.23 -9.68 -8.45
CA SER A 177 15.86 -10.17 -7.21
C SER A 177 15.58 -11.64 -6.96
N LEU A 178 14.37 -12.12 -7.26
CA LEU A 178 13.99 -13.51 -7.07
C LEU A 178 14.69 -14.43 -8.07
N LYS A 179 14.76 -14.04 -9.34
CA LYS A 179 15.57 -14.72 -10.36
C LYS A 179 17.02 -14.84 -9.92
N LEU A 180 17.60 -13.75 -9.42
CA LEU A 180 18.98 -13.76 -8.93
C LEU A 180 19.18 -14.73 -7.75
N ILE A 181 18.21 -14.85 -6.85
CA ILE A 181 18.24 -15.84 -5.77
C ILE A 181 18.14 -17.26 -6.31
N HIS A 182 17.28 -17.52 -7.31
CA HIS A 182 17.19 -18.83 -7.97
C HIS A 182 18.54 -19.25 -8.57
N GLU A 183 19.19 -18.34 -9.28
CA GLU A 183 20.54 -18.57 -9.83
C GLU A 183 21.55 -18.83 -8.72
N TYR A 184 21.50 -18.08 -7.61
CA TYR A 184 22.41 -18.32 -6.47
C TYR A 184 22.21 -19.69 -5.82
N GLN A 185 20.97 -20.17 -5.71
CA GLN A 185 20.66 -21.50 -5.17
C GLN A 185 21.21 -22.60 -6.09
N ALA A 186 21.01 -22.44 -7.40
CA ALA A 186 21.49 -23.37 -8.40
C ALA A 186 23.03 -23.36 -8.48
N ASP A 187 23.67 -22.19 -8.47
CA ASP A 187 25.13 -22.02 -8.48
C ASP A 187 25.79 -22.60 -7.22
N ASP A 188 25.20 -22.39 -6.04
CA ASP A 188 25.76 -22.88 -4.78
C ASP A 188 25.76 -24.41 -4.72
N HIS A 189 24.74 -25.06 -5.28
CA HIS A 189 24.67 -26.51 -5.40
C HIS A 189 25.59 -27.03 -6.52
N ALA A 190 25.54 -26.43 -7.71
CA ALA A 190 26.36 -26.84 -8.85
C ALA A 190 27.86 -26.72 -8.60
N ALA A 191 28.27 -25.73 -7.80
CA ALA A 191 29.67 -25.51 -7.46
C ALA A 191 30.31 -26.67 -6.67
N SER A 192 29.54 -27.56 -6.03
CA SER A 192 30.08 -28.77 -5.40
C SER A 192 30.39 -29.89 -6.39
N PHE A 193 29.88 -29.80 -7.62
CA PHE A 193 30.11 -30.79 -8.69
C PHE A 193 31.21 -30.36 -9.67
N ALA A 194 31.75 -29.15 -9.51
CA ALA A 194 32.90 -28.65 -10.26
C ALA A 194 34.21 -28.90 -9.47
N GLU A 195 35.34 -29.08 -10.16
CA GLU A 195 36.63 -29.34 -9.49
C GLU A 195 37.07 -28.14 -8.63
N SER A 196 36.71 -26.92 -9.05
CA SER A 196 36.91 -25.73 -8.22
C SER A 196 35.88 -24.63 -8.49
N LYS A 197 35.62 -23.81 -7.47
CA LYS A 197 34.78 -22.60 -7.60
C LYS A 197 35.26 -21.63 -8.68
N ARG A 198 36.59 -21.56 -8.93
CA ARG A 198 37.18 -20.70 -9.96
C ARG A 198 36.90 -21.24 -11.37
N GLN A 199 37.05 -22.54 -11.56
CA GLN A 199 36.74 -23.21 -12.83
C GLN A 199 35.24 -23.08 -13.15
N TYR A 200 34.37 -23.24 -12.13
CA TYR A 200 32.93 -23.01 -12.31
C TYR A 200 32.61 -21.55 -12.67
N ALA A 201 33.22 -20.57 -11.99
CA ALA A 201 33.05 -19.15 -12.35
C ALA A 201 33.51 -18.85 -13.79
N MET A 202 34.62 -19.46 -14.23
CA MET A 202 35.13 -19.32 -15.59
C MET A 202 34.18 -19.96 -16.61
N MET A 203 33.57 -21.11 -16.28
CA MET A 203 32.53 -21.73 -17.11
C MET A 203 31.35 -20.78 -17.32
N LEU A 204 30.80 -20.22 -16.24
CA LEU A 204 29.70 -19.25 -16.30
C LEU A 204 30.07 -18.03 -17.17
N PHE A 205 31.29 -17.53 -17.02
CA PHE A 205 31.80 -16.42 -17.81
C PHE A 205 31.86 -16.79 -19.30
N LEU A 206 32.49 -17.91 -19.66
CA LEU A 206 32.64 -18.35 -21.06
C LEU A 206 31.31 -18.67 -21.74
N GLN A 207 30.34 -19.23 -21.02
CA GLN A 207 28.99 -19.45 -21.54
C GLN A 207 28.29 -18.14 -21.92
N ASN A 208 28.54 -17.06 -21.18
CA ASN A 208 27.95 -15.75 -21.47
C ASN A 208 28.47 -15.12 -22.78
N PHE A 209 29.74 -15.37 -23.15
CA PHE A 209 30.34 -14.85 -24.40
C PHE A 209 29.98 -15.66 -25.66
N LYS A 210 29.57 -16.93 -25.53
CA LYS A 210 29.12 -17.74 -26.69
C LYS A 210 27.71 -17.38 -27.17
N ALA A 211 26.98 -16.55 -26.43
CA ALA A 211 25.66 -16.06 -26.82
C ALA A 211 25.81 -14.80 -27.70
N GLY A 212 25.43 -14.90 -28.98
CA GLY A 212 25.48 -13.82 -29.98
C GLY A 212 24.64 -12.56 -29.66
N PRO A 213 24.32 -11.71 -30.67
CA PRO A 213 23.96 -10.31 -30.46
C PRO A 213 22.79 -10.09 -29.47
N ILE A 214 22.95 -9.02 -28.69
CA ILE A 214 22.35 -8.72 -27.37
C ILE A 214 20.81 -8.50 -27.40
N LEU A 215 20.17 -8.49 -28.56
CA LEU A 215 18.77 -8.03 -28.71
C LEU A 215 17.70 -9.05 -28.31
N THR A 216 18.03 -10.34 -28.11
CA THR A 216 16.99 -11.38 -27.90
C THR A 216 17.27 -12.34 -26.75
N ASN A 217 18.48 -12.37 -26.18
CA ASN A 217 18.79 -13.23 -25.04
C ASN A 217 18.32 -12.60 -23.72
N SER A 218 17.10 -12.94 -23.31
CA SER A 218 16.49 -12.55 -22.03
C SER A 218 17.25 -13.03 -20.78
N PHE A 219 18.29 -13.87 -20.98
CA PHE A 219 19.20 -14.38 -19.96
C PHE A 219 20.59 -13.73 -20.01
N ASN A 220 20.86 -12.89 -21.01
CA ASN A 220 22.16 -12.24 -21.19
C ASN A 220 22.14 -10.80 -20.66
N SER A 221 21.94 -10.64 -19.35
CA SER A 221 22.16 -9.34 -18.71
C SER A 221 23.50 -9.36 -17.96
N PRO A 222 24.46 -8.48 -18.29
CA PRO A 222 25.79 -8.50 -17.70
C PRO A 222 25.78 -8.34 -16.17
N PHE A 223 24.78 -7.61 -15.65
CA PHE A 223 24.55 -7.43 -14.22
C PHE A 223 24.24 -8.75 -13.47
N LEU A 224 23.53 -9.70 -14.09
CA LEU A 224 23.24 -10.98 -13.46
C LEU A 224 24.50 -11.83 -13.31
N LEU A 225 25.33 -11.90 -14.36
CA LEU A 225 26.58 -12.66 -14.33
C LEU A 225 27.54 -12.13 -13.25
N GLU A 226 27.74 -10.82 -13.21
CA GLU A 226 28.60 -10.18 -12.21
C GLU A 226 28.12 -10.50 -10.79
N ALA A 227 26.82 -10.40 -10.54
CA ALA A 227 26.23 -10.70 -9.24
C ALA A 227 26.39 -12.17 -8.85
N ARG A 228 26.17 -13.11 -9.78
CA ARG A 228 26.40 -14.57 -9.59
C ARG A 228 27.84 -14.87 -9.22
N ILE A 229 28.81 -14.38 -10.00
CA ILE A 229 30.24 -14.62 -9.74
C ILE A 229 30.67 -14.02 -8.39
N LYS A 230 30.25 -12.79 -8.08
CA LYS A 230 30.54 -12.15 -6.79
C LYS A 230 29.94 -12.93 -5.61
N MET A 231 28.74 -13.49 -5.78
CA MET A 231 28.08 -14.26 -4.72
C MET A 231 28.71 -15.65 -4.52
N LEU A 232 29.09 -16.31 -5.61
CA LEU A 232 29.77 -17.61 -5.59
C LEU A 232 31.10 -17.57 -4.83
N GLN A 233 31.85 -16.48 -4.98
CA GLN A 233 33.14 -16.28 -4.30
C GLN A 233 33.00 -15.77 -2.86
N ARG A 234 31.78 -15.43 -2.42
CA ARG A 234 31.54 -14.86 -1.10
C ARG A 234 31.67 -15.92 0.00
N LYS A 235 32.19 -15.52 1.16
CA LYS A 235 32.15 -16.34 2.39
C LYS A 235 30.70 -16.50 2.85
N LYS A 236 30.35 -17.70 3.32
CA LYS A 236 29.02 -17.98 3.90
C LYS A 236 28.75 -17.04 5.08
N SER A 237 27.53 -16.53 5.17
CA SER A 237 27.08 -15.71 6.28
C SER A 237 27.18 -16.49 7.60
N SER A 238 27.60 -15.82 8.67
CA SER A 238 27.62 -16.44 9.99
C SER A 238 26.19 -16.66 10.49
N SER A 239 26.00 -17.68 11.34
CA SER A 239 24.69 -18.03 11.88
C SER A 239 24.00 -16.85 12.58
N TYR A 240 24.76 -15.95 13.22
CA TYR A 240 24.21 -14.75 13.87
C TYR A 240 23.53 -13.77 12.90
N GLN A 241 23.87 -13.77 11.61
CA GLN A 241 23.23 -12.90 10.62
C GLN A 241 21.76 -13.26 10.39
N ILE A 242 21.33 -14.47 10.77
CA ILE A 242 19.92 -14.87 10.72
C ILE A 242 19.03 -14.03 11.64
N LEU A 243 19.60 -13.42 12.69
CA LEU A 243 18.86 -12.54 13.61
C LEU A 243 18.31 -11.30 12.91
N LYS A 244 18.93 -10.86 11.79
CA LYS A 244 18.41 -9.74 10.98
C LYS A 244 16.98 -9.99 10.50
N TYR A 245 16.58 -11.24 10.28
CA TYR A 245 15.23 -11.58 9.81
C TYR A 245 14.17 -11.38 10.90
N ILE A 246 14.55 -11.39 12.18
CA ILE A 246 13.64 -11.08 13.29
C ILE A 246 13.18 -9.61 13.21
N LEU A 247 14.00 -8.72 12.64
CA LEU A 247 13.65 -7.31 12.43
C LEU A 247 12.48 -7.10 11.44
N VAL A 248 12.03 -8.15 10.76
CA VAL A 248 10.80 -8.11 9.96
C VAL A 248 9.56 -7.98 10.84
N MET A 249 9.57 -8.50 12.07
CA MET A 249 8.43 -8.41 13.00
C MET A 249 8.10 -6.97 13.41
N PRO A 250 9.03 -6.14 13.90
CA PRO A 250 8.73 -4.73 14.17
C PRO A 250 8.37 -3.96 12.89
N LEU A 251 8.94 -4.32 11.74
CA LEU A 251 8.56 -3.74 10.44
C LEU A 251 7.09 -4.06 10.08
N MET A 252 6.64 -5.30 10.34
CA MET A 252 5.24 -5.71 10.17
C MET A 252 4.30 -4.90 11.06
N VAL A 253 4.65 -4.75 12.35
CA VAL A 253 3.86 -3.94 13.29
C VAL A 253 3.76 -2.50 12.79
N LEU A 254 4.89 -1.89 12.38
CA LEU A 254 4.89 -0.54 11.80
C LEU A 254 3.95 -0.44 10.59
N LEU A 255 4.01 -1.38 9.64
CA LEU A 255 3.14 -1.36 8.47
C LEU A 255 1.65 -1.54 8.82
N ILE A 256 1.33 -2.36 9.80
CA ILE A 256 -0.03 -2.55 10.31
C ILE A 256 -0.55 -1.23 10.92
N THR A 257 0.27 -0.55 11.74
CA THR A 257 -0.11 0.76 12.30
C THR A 257 -0.34 1.80 11.21
N LEU A 258 0.55 1.89 10.20
CA LEU A 258 0.39 2.80 9.05
C LEU A 258 -0.88 2.51 8.25
N CYS A 259 -1.18 1.23 7.99
CA CYS A 259 -2.42 0.83 7.31
C CYS A 259 -3.67 1.13 8.16
N SER A 260 -3.57 1.14 9.49
CA SER A 260 -4.70 1.47 10.37
C SER A 260 -5.15 2.93 10.22
N PHE A 261 -4.23 3.87 9.97
CA PHE A 261 -4.57 5.28 9.70
C PHE A 261 -5.40 5.48 8.42
N ARG A 262 -5.32 4.55 7.45
CA ARG A 262 -6.13 4.59 6.22
C ARG A 262 -7.63 4.64 6.51
N SER A 263 -8.10 3.84 7.47
CA SER A 263 -9.54 3.70 7.78
C SER A 263 -10.13 5.00 8.36
N GLY A 264 -9.29 5.85 8.96
CA GLY A 264 -9.70 7.17 9.45
C GLY A 264 -10.04 8.16 8.32
N TYR A 265 -9.31 8.10 7.19
CA TYR A 265 -9.53 9.01 6.05
C TYR A 265 -10.69 8.58 5.14
N LEU A 266 -10.87 7.27 4.90
CA LEU A 266 -11.95 6.78 4.04
C LEU A 266 -13.36 7.01 4.61
N ASN A 267 -13.49 7.06 5.93
CA ASN A 267 -14.74 7.36 6.61
C ASN A 267 -15.04 8.87 6.73
N GLY A 268 -14.19 9.74 6.17
CA GLY A 268 -14.43 11.18 6.10
C GLY A 268 -15.29 11.63 4.92
N GLY A 269 -15.62 10.73 3.97
CA GLY A 269 -16.38 11.05 2.76
C GLY A 269 -17.54 10.09 2.43
N GLY A 270 -17.77 9.07 3.25
CA GLY A 270 -19.00 8.28 3.18
C GLY A 270 -20.10 9.07 3.86
N THR A 271 -21.28 9.19 3.23
CA THR A 271 -22.50 9.72 3.84
C THR A 271 -22.63 9.17 5.26
N ASN A 272 -22.30 10.02 6.25
CA ASN A 272 -22.45 9.71 7.66
C ASN A 272 -23.94 9.64 7.94
N ILE A 273 -24.53 8.47 7.71
CA ILE A 273 -25.90 8.18 8.10
C ILE A 273 -25.86 8.08 9.63
N ILE A 274 -25.99 9.24 10.26
CA ILE A 274 -26.22 9.34 11.70
C ILE A 274 -27.72 9.08 11.87
N ASP A 275 -28.09 8.15 12.75
CA ASP A 275 -29.49 7.85 13.03
C ASP A 275 -30.20 9.12 13.56
N LYS A 276 -29.48 9.90 14.38
CA LYS A 276 -29.93 11.19 14.90
C LYS A 276 -28.75 12.10 15.23
N ALA A 277 -28.67 13.27 14.59
CA ALA A 277 -27.66 14.29 14.92
C ALA A 277 -27.88 14.83 16.34
N ALA A 278 -26.83 15.40 16.96
CA ALA A 278 -27.02 16.06 18.25
C ALA A 278 -27.89 17.32 18.05
N THR A 279 -28.85 17.51 18.94
CA THR A 279 -29.82 18.61 18.82
C THR A 279 -29.91 19.37 20.13
N PHE A 280 -29.93 20.69 20.05
CA PHE A 280 -30.33 21.52 21.18
C PHE A 280 -31.76 21.17 21.64
N GLN A 281 -32.07 21.40 22.90
CA GLN A 281 -33.43 21.17 23.42
C GLN A 281 -34.41 22.10 22.68
N GLY A 282 -35.36 21.53 21.94
CA GLY A 282 -36.25 22.31 21.05
C GLY A 282 -35.70 22.54 19.64
N GLY A 283 -34.58 21.92 19.27
CA GLY A 283 -34.00 21.97 17.93
C GLY A 283 -33.19 23.24 17.66
N PHE A 284 -32.74 23.39 16.41
CA PHE A 284 -31.84 24.47 16.02
C PHE A 284 -32.52 25.86 16.06
N SER A 285 -33.84 25.92 15.87
CA SER A 285 -34.63 27.14 16.00
C SER A 285 -34.57 27.71 17.43
N ALA A 286 -34.78 26.85 18.43
CA ALA A 286 -34.66 27.21 19.85
C ALA A 286 -33.22 27.58 20.22
N PHE A 287 -32.23 26.94 19.58
CA PHE A 287 -30.83 27.29 19.77
C PHE A 287 -30.52 28.69 19.24
N SER A 288 -31.02 29.04 18.05
CA SER A 288 -30.88 30.39 17.49
C SER A 288 -31.52 31.44 18.41
N GLU A 289 -32.70 31.17 18.96
CA GLU A 289 -33.36 32.06 19.91
C GLU A 289 -32.59 32.19 21.22
N TYR A 290 -32.05 31.08 21.74
CA TYR A 290 -31.15 31.07 22.89
C TYR A 290 -29.92 31.97 22.64
N LEU A 291 -29.29 31.86 21.46
CA LEU A 291 -28.15 32.69 21.11
C LEU A 291 -28.54 34.16 21.07
N LEU A 292 -29.64 34.52 20.41
CA LEU A 292 -30.11 35.91 20.33
C LEU A 292 -30.43 36.51 21.70
N LYS A 293 -31.02 35.72 22.61
CA LYS A 293 -31.40 36.19 23.94
C LYS A 293 -30.22 36.33 24.90
N ASN A 294 -29.21 35.47 24.77
CA ASN A 294 -28.10 35.38 25.74
C ASN A 294 -26.80 36.03 25.26
N THR A 295 -26.72 36.41 23.99
CA THR A 295 -25.57 37.14 23.42
C THR A 295 -25.74 38.63 23.69
N ARG A 296 -24.72 39.23 24.30
CA ARG A 296 -24.59 40.68 24.49
C ARG A 296 -23.93 41.25 23.24
N ASN A 297 -24.55 42.26 22.65
CA ASN A 297 -24.04 42.89 21.44
C ASN A 297 -23.36 44.23 21.76
N ASP A 298 -22.17 44.17 22.37
CA ASP A 298 -21.40 45.38 22.69
C ASP A 298 -20.42 45.76 21.55
N SER A 299 -20.65 45.23 20.34
CA SER A 299 -19.73 45.38 19.23
C SER A 299 -19.90 46.74 18.54
N LYS A 300 -18.79 47.41 18.23
CA LYS A 300 -18.78 48.63 17.40
C LYS A 300 -18.63 48.33 15.90
N THR A 301 -18.40 47.06 15.57
CA THR A 301 -18.00 46.59 14.24
C THR A 301 -18.89 45.44 13.80
N ASN A 302 -19.45 45.54 12.59
CA ASN A 302 -20.17 44.44 11.98
C ASN A 302 -19.19 43.32 11.61
N GLY A 303 -19.54 42.07 11.93
CA GLY A 303 -18.74 40.94 11.49
C GLY A 303 -19.21 39.59 12.01
N ARG A 304 -18.52 38.54 11.60
CA ARG A 304 -18.86 37.16 11.93
C ARG A 304 -17.74 36.51 12.72
N VAL A 305 -18.07 35.98 13.89
CA VAL A 305 -17.20 35.10 14.68
C VAL A 305 -17.60 33.67 14.41
N VAL A 306 -16.63 32.79 14.14
CA VAL A 306 -16.89 31.35 13.96
C VAL A 306 -16.32 30.58 15.13
N VAL A 307 -17.20 29.85 15.82
CA VAL A 307 -16.85 29.03 16.99
C VAL A 307 -17.02 27.56 16.64
N SER A 308 -16.00 26.75 16.95
CA SER A 308 -16.09 25.30 16.94
C SER A 308 -16.18 24.76 18.37
N PHE A 309 -17.01 23.76 18.59
CA PHE A 309 -17.14 23.09 19.89
C PHE A 309 -17.59 21.64 19.75
N ILE A 310 -17.35 20.81 20.76
CA ILE A 310 -17.71 19.40 20.80
C ILE A 310 -18.86 19.19 21.79
N VAL A 311 -19.90 18.48 21.38
CA VAL A 311 -20.94 17.96 22.26
C VAL A 311 -20.56 16.54 22.67
N ASP A 312 -20.38 16.31 23.97
CA ASP A 312 -20.06 14.99 24.52
C ASP A 312 -21.28 14.05 24.55
N ILE A 313 -21.08 12.77 24.86
CA ILE A 313 -22.11 11.72 25.00
C ILE A 313 -23.15 12.05 26.09
N GLU A 314 -22.82 12.93 27.02
CA GLU A 314 -23.73 13.43 28.06
C GLU A 314 -24.47 14.71 27.65
N GLY A 315 -24.20 15.24 26.45
CA GLY A 315 -24.80 16.48 25.96
C GLY A 315 -24.11 17.76 26.46
N LYS A 316 -22.99 17.65 27.17
CA LYS A 316 -22.21 18.81 27.63
C LYS A 316 -21.30 19.31 26.52
N ILE A 317 -21.08 20.63 26.48
CA ILE A 317 -20.12 21.24 25.57
C ILE A 317 -18.71 21.13 26.14
N ASP A 318 -17.78 20.69 25.29
CA ASP A 318 -16.36 20.54 25.54
C ASP A 318 -15.56 21.18 24.38
N ASP A 319 -14.29 21.51 24.64
CA ASP A 319 -13.33 22.01 23.64
C ASP A 319 -13.83 23.15 22.72
N ALA A 320 -14.49 24.16 23.30
CA ALA A 320 -14.97 25.33 22.56
C ALA A 320 -13.80 26.29 22.20
N ARG A 321 -13.59 26.53 20.90
CA ARG A 321 -12.51 27.34 20.32
C ARG A 321 -13.00 28.27 19.21
N ILE A 322 -12.27 29.35 18.96
CA ILE A 322 -12.52 30.28 17.86
C ILE A 322 -11.75 29.82 16.61
N ASP A 323 -12.44 29.63 15.50
CA ASP A 323 -11.83 29.32 14.20
C ASP A 323 -11.67 30.57 13.31
N SER A 324 -12.60 31.53 13.44
CA SER A 324 -12.53 32.83 12.76
C SER A 324 -12.85 33.93 13.76
N SER A 325 -11.87 34.79 14.01
CA SER A 325 -11.94 35.90 14.96
C SER A 325 -12.48 37.16 14.30
N LEU A 326 -13.21 37.98 15.08
CA LEU A 326 -13.59 39.34 14.69
C LEU A 326 -12.86 40.39 15.53
N ASN A 327 -13.02 40.30 16.85
CA ASN A 327 -12.38 41.17 17.83
C ASN A 327 -12.47 40.49 19.21
N GLU A 328 -11.55 40.81 20.10
CA GLU A 328 -11.39 40.10 21.39
C GLU A 328 -12.67 40.10 22.23
N THR A 329 -13.44 41.19 22.21
CA THR A 329 -14.72 41.30 22.94
C THR A 329 -15.79 40.37 22.38
N CYS A 330 -15.89 40.28 21.05
CA CYS A 330 -16.87 39.44 20.36
C CYS A 330 -16.51 37.96 20.46
N ASP A 331 -15.21 37.65 20.42
CA ASP A 331 -14.69 36.28 20.55
C ASP A 331 -14.92 35.74 21.96
N ASN A 332 -14.64 36.54 22.99
CA ASN A 332 -14.89 36.17 24.38
C ASN A 332 -16.38 35.97 24.66
N GLU A 333 -17.23 36.85 24.09
CA GLU A 333 -18.68 36.72 24.21
C GLU A 333 -19.20 35.47 23.49
N ALA A 334 -18.72 35.21 22.28
CA ALA A 334 -19.04 34.01 21.51
C ALA A 334 -18.68 32.73 22.28
N LEU A 335 -17.48 32.66 22.86
CA LEU A 335 -17.07 31.53 23.70
C LEU A 335 -17.91 31.40 24.97
N ARG A 336 -18.24 32.52 25.62
CA ARG A 336 -19.05 32.54 26.85
C ARG A 336 -20.44 31.98 26.61
N VAL A 337 -21.14 32.45 25.58
CA VAL A 337 -22.52 32.04 25.28
C VAL A 337 -22.60 30.57 24.90
N ILE A 338 -21.62 30.08 24.12
CA ILE A 338 -21.52 28.66 23.76
C ILE A 338 -21.24 27.81 25.00
N LYS A 339 -20.29 28.19 25.87
CA LYS A 339 -19.98 27.43 27.11
C LYS A 339 -21.14 27.41 28.11
N LEU A 340 -21.99 28.45 28.12
CA LEU A 340 -23.16 28.55 28.98
C LEU A 340 -24.38 27.80 28.45
N SER A 341 -24.33 27.27 27.22
CA SER A 341 -25.45 26.55 26.64
C SER A 341 -25.88 25.37 27.52
N PRO A 342 -27.20 25.14 27.69
CA PRO A 342 -27.72 23.98 28.40
C PRO A 342 -27.32 22.67 27.70
N LYS A 343 -27.56 21.55 28.38
CA LYS A 343 -27.23 20.21 27.87
C LYS A 343 -27.98 19.91 26.57
N TRP A 344 -27.25 19.53 25.54
CA TRP A 344 -27.75 19.09 24.24
C TRP A 344 -28.23 17.63 24.30
N ILE A 345 -29.09 17.25 23.37
CA ILE A 345 -29.40 15.83 23.13
C ILE A 345 -28.24 15.26 22.29
N PRO A 346 -27.52 14.24 22.76
CA PRO A 346 -26.34 13.69 22.07
C PRO A 346 -26.72 12.98 20.77
N ALA A 347 -25.78 12.89 19.83
CA ALA A 347 -25.98 12.17 18.59
C ALA A 347 -26.01 10.65 18.81
N LEU A 348 -26.76 9.95 17.94
CA LEU A 348 -26.89 8.51 17.94
C LEU A 348 -26.38 7.92 16.62
N LYS A 349 -25.54 6.89 16.74
CA LYS A 349 -25.05 6.07 15.63
C LYS A 349 -25.13 4.61 16.00
N ASN A 350 -25.91 3.84 15.23
CA ASN A 350 -26.23 2.44 15.52
C ASN A 350 -26.77 2.26 16.96
N GLY A 351 -27.60 3.20 17.41
CA GLY A 351 -28.16 3.21 18.77
C GLY A 351 -27.19 3.57 19.91
N LYS A 352 -25.90 3.83 19.63
CA LYS A 352 -24.91 4.26 20.63
C LYS A 352 -24.72 5.77 20.59
N LYS A 353 -24.57 6.38 21.77
CA LYS A 353 -24.27 7.81 21.93
C LYS A 353 -22.83 8.09 21.48
N ILE A 354 -22.65 9.11 20.64
CA ILE A 354 -21.34 9.53 20.15
C ILE A 354 -21.11 11.02 20.39
N ARG A 355 -19.84 11.42 20.41
CA ARG A 355 -19.44 12.84 20.44
C ARG A 355 -19.69 13.46 19.07
N SER A 356 -20.04 14.74 19.04
CA SER A 356 -20.30 15.46 17.79
C SER A 356 -19.66 16.84 17.81
N ALA A 357 -18.88 17.17 16.79
CA ALA A 357 -18.30 18.50 16.64
C ALA A 357 -19.22 19.39 15.79
N TYR A 358 -19.40 20.63 16.24
CA TYR A 358 -20.18 21.66 15.57
C TYR A 358 -19.32 22.89 15.29
N GLN A 359 -19.61 23.56 14.18
CA GLN A 359 -19.06 24.87 13.85
C GLN A 359 -20.20 25.85 13.58
N ILE A 360 -20.24 26.96 14.31
CA ILE A 360 -21.36 27.91 14.30
C ILE A 360 -20.82 29.33 14.08
N GLY A 361 -21.48 30.07 13.20
CA GLY A 361 -21.18 31.48 12.97
C GLY A 361 -22.14 32.40 13.74
N LEU A 362 -21.59 33.28 14.58
CA LEU A 362 -22.33 34.34 15.26
C LEU A 362 -22.07 35.66 14.54
N ASN A 363 -23.14 36.33 14.12
CA ASN A 363 -23.05 37.63 13.44
C ASN A 363 -23.29 38.74 14.47
N PHE A 364 -22.28 39.56 14.70
CA PHE A 364 -22.38 40.76 15.53
C PHE A 364 -22.65 41.98 14.64
N LYS A 365 -23.51 42.87 15.13
CA LYS A 365 -23.88 44.12 14.44
C LYS A 365 -23.49 45.31 15.32
N SER A 366 -23.12 46.41 14.70
CA SER A 366 -22.90 47.69 15.38
C SER A 366 -24.24 48.31 15.75
N ASP A 367 -24.39 48.76 17.00
CA ASP A 367 -25.60 49.41 17.51
C ASP A 367 -25.85 50.83 16.93
N ASN A 368 -24.97 51.32 16.04
CA ASN A 368 -25.19 52.55 15.30
C ASN A 368 -25.89 52.27 13.96
N GLN A 369 -27.22 52.09 13.99
CA GLN A 369 -28.12 52.35 12.86
C GLN A 369 -29.31 53.20 13.29
#